data_AF-A0A968SWJ8-F1
#
_entry.id   AF-A0A968SWJ8-F1
#
_cell.length_a   1.000
_cell.length_b   1.000
_cell.length_c   1.000
_cell.angle_alpha   90.00
_cell.angle_beta   90.00
_cell.angle_gamma   90.00
#
_symmetry.space_group_name_H-M   'P 1'
#
loop_
_entity.id
_entity.type
_entity.pdbx_description
1 polymer ?
#
loop_
_entity_poly.entity_id
_entity_poly.type
_entity_poly.pdbx_seq_one_letter_code
_entity_poly.pdbx_strand_id
1 'polypeptide(L)'
;MGPKVLVRFTDNRSTMLSVRVRNSVAYVRLHRAFSVAPVEVLDAIASYLANRRLPIERAQLIDRYIDQIRGPARRETSRAPEPSARGQYHDLREIFGELNGSHFEGTCSARIGWSTVARKSRRRSIRLGSYCDDLALIRIHPALDQDFVPRFFVASVVFHEMLHEKHGLERDASGRRVIHSAAFRAEERLFPEFHRARVWERRYIHRLLSY
;
A
#
# COMPACT_ATOMS: atom_id res chain seq x y z
N MET A 1 22.59 -17.89 25.75
CA MET A 1 22.59 -16.51 25.22
C MET A 1 21.56 -16.42 24.12
N GLY A 2 20.56 -15.54 24.25
CA GLY A 2 19.55 -15.33 23.19
C GLY A 2 20.16 -14.68 21.94
N PRO A 3 19.43 -14.69 20.81
CA PRO A 3 19.88 -14.01 19.59
C PRO A 3 20.11 -12.51 19.88
N LYS A 4 21.17 -11.93 19.30
CA LYS A 4 21.37 -10.47 19.39
C LYS A 4 20.21 -9.77 18.68
N VAL A 5 19.53 -8.85 19.36
CA VAL A 5 18.41 -8.07 18.81
C VAL A 5 18.80 -6.61 18.73
N LEU A 6 18.62 -5.99 17.56
CA LEU A 6 18.77 -4.56 17.35
C LEU A 6 17.42 -3.96 17.02
N VAL A 7 16.91 -3.10 17.92
CA VAL A 7 15.62 -2.44 17.76
C VAL A 7 15.82 -1.02 17.23
N ARG A 8 15.04 -0.65 16.22
CA ARG A 8 14.94 0.73 15.70
C ARG A 8 13.50 1.19 15.74
N PHE A 9 13.24 2.28 16.45
CA PHE A 9 11.95 2.96 16.41
C PHE A 9 11.80 3.78 15.13
N THR A 10 10.58 3.83 14.61
CA THR A 10 10.18 4.57 13.41
C THR A 10 8.80 5.18 13.61
N ASP A 11 8.44 6.16 12.80
CA ASP A 11 7.09 6.74 12.77
C ASP A 11 6.33 6.31 11.49
N ASN A 12 6.63 5.09 11.02
CA ASN A 12 6.04 4.49 9.82
C ASN A 12 4.57 4.15 10.05
N ARG A 13 3.69 4.68 9.19
CA ARG A 13 2.23 4.42 9.30
C ARG A 13 1.79 3.09 8.69
N SER A 14 2.48 2.62 7.66
CA SER A 14 2.10 1.41 6.90
C SER A 14 2.67 0.12 7.48
N THR A 15 3.93 0.13 7.92
CA THR A 15 4.61 -1.02 8.54
C THR A 15 4.92 -0.71 10.00
N MET A 16 4.11 -1.27 10.89
CA MET A 16 4.16 -1.01 12.34
C MET A 16 5.22 -1.87 13.05
N LEU A 17 5.46 -3.08 12.55
CA LEU A 17 6.48 -4.00 13.03
C LEU A 17 7.08 -4.73 11.82
N SER A 18 8.40 -4.81 11.74
CA SER A 18 9.07 -5.68 10.76
C SER A 18 10.37 -6.25 11.33
N VAL A 19 10.68 -7.49 10.94
CA VAL A 19 11.78 -8.25 11.51
C VAL A 19 12.62 -8.86 10.39
N ARG A 20 13.89 -8.48 10.31
CA ARG A 20 14.85 -9.05 9.37
C ARG A 20 15.98 -9.72 10.14
N VAL A 21 16.30 -10.97 9.84
CA VAL A 21 17.45 -11.67 10.44
C VAL A 21 18.60 -11.66 9.44
N ARG A 22 19.80 -11.32 9.92
CA ARG A 22 21.04 -11.40 9.14
C ARG A 22 22.19 -11.74 10.08
N ASN A 23 23.01 -12.74 9.72
CA ASN A 23 24.18 -13.19 10.50
C ASN A 23 23.82 -13.44 11.98
N SER A 24 22.71 -14.14 12.24
CA SER A 24 22.22 -14.45 13.60
C SER A 24 21.87 -13.23 14.47
N VAL A 25 21.73 -12.04 13.86
CA VAL A 25 21.21 -10.81 14.50
C VAL A 25 19.80 -10.53 13.96
N ALA A 26 18.84 -10.32 14.86
CA ALA A 26 17.49 -9.88 14.52
C ALA A 26 17.41 -8.35 14.51
N TYR A 27 17.17 -7.77 13.34
CA TYR A 27 16.92 -6.34 13.16
C TYR A 27 15.42 -6.10 13.18
N VAL A 28 14.96 -5.45 14.25
CA VAL A 28 13.55 -5.21 14.52
C VAL A 28 13.27 -3.73 14.31
N ARG A 29 12.34 -3.42 13.42
CA ARG A 29 11.77 -2.08 13.29
C ARG A 29 10.40 -2.06 13.95
N LEU A 30 10.23 -1.16 14.91
CA LEU A 30 8.98 -0.93 15.61
C LEU A 30 8.48 0.49 15.37
N HIS A 31 7.18 0.66 15.27
CA HIS A 31 6.57 1.97 15.38
C HIS A 31 6.81 2.53 16.80
N ARG A 32 7.00 3.84 16.95
CA ARG A 32 7.27 4.47 18.25
C ARG A 32 6.19 4.18 19.29
N ALA A 33 4.94 4.00 18.87
CA ALA A 33 3.84 3.64 19.76
C ALA A 33 4.04 2.30 20.51
N PHE A 34 4.94 1.41 20.05
CA PHE A 34 5.29 0.21 20.81
C PHE A 34 6.19 0.46 22.02
N SER A 35 6.77 1.65 22.16
CA SER A 35 7.58 2.00 23.34
C SER A 35 6.78 2.06 24.64
N VAL A 36 5.47 2.21 24.54
CA VAL A 36 4.52 2.24 25.67
C VAL A 36 3.51 1.10 25.61
N ALA A 37 3.82 0.03 24.84
CA ALA A 37 2.93 -1.11 24.71
C ALA A 37 2.79 -1.87 26.03
N PRO A 38 1.59 -2.42 26.32
CA PRO A 38 1.41 -3.35 27.44
C PRO A 38 2.40 -4.52 27.37
N VAL A 39 2.81 -5.03 28.53
CA VAL A 39 3.83 -6.08 28.64
C VAL A 39 3.46 -7.34 27.86
N GLU A 40 2.16 -7.67 27.81
CA GLU A 40 1.63 -8.83 27.10
C GLU A 40 1.84 -8.72 25.59
N VAL A 41 1.78 -7.49 25.05
CA VAL A 41 2.06 -7.21 23.63
C VAL A 41 3.56 -7.32 23.37
N LEU A 42 4.40 -6.79 24.26
CA LEU A 42 5.86 -6.90 24.14
C LEU A 42 6.31 -8.37 24.21
N ASP A 43 5.71 -9.17 25.08
CA ASP A 43 5.97 -10.62 25.20
C ASP A 43 5.53 -11.39 23.96
N ALA A 44 4.39 -11.02 23.37
CA ALA A 44 3.96 -11.59 22.09
C ALA A 44 4.94 -11.25 20.97
N ILE A 45 5.47 -10.03 20.91
CA ILE A 45 6.50 -9.63 19.95
C ILE A 45 7.80 -10.39 20.21
N ALA A 46 8.26 -10.50 21.46
CA ALA A 46 9.46 -11.26 21.82
C ALA A 46 9.32 -12.73 21.41
N SER A 47 8.15 -13.32 21.62
CA SER A 47 7.82 -14.67 21.17
C SER A 47 7.89 -14.82 19.64
N TYR A 48 7.40 -13.82 18.90
CA TYR A 48 7.48 -13.79 17.43
C TYR A 48 8.92 -13.69 16.92
N LEU A 49 9.76 -12.94 17.63
CA LEU A 49 11.18 -12.80 17.33
C LEU A 49 11.96 -14.09 17.57
N ALA A 50 11.63 -14.82 18.64
CA ALA A 50 12.25 -16.08 19.00
C ALA A 50 11.78 -17.22 18.09
N ASN A 51 10.47 -17.32 17.87
CA ASN A 51 9.82 -18.34 17.08
C ASN A 51 8.92 -17.66 16.05
N ARG A 52 9.33 -17.67 14.79
CA ARG A 52 8.60 -17.02 13.67
C ARG A 52 7.16 -17.53 13.47
N ARG A 53 6.77 -18.60 14.17
CA ARG A 53 5.40 -19.06 14.31
C ARG A 53 4.88 -18.68 15.70
N LEU A 54 3.87 -17.81 15.72
CA LEU A 54 3.11 -17.50 16.91
C LEU A 54 1.80 -18.31 16.95
N PRO A 55 1.34 -18.71 18.13
CA PRO A 55 -0.06 -19.05 18.35
C PRO A 55 -0.98 -17.90 17.93
N ILE A 56 -2.17 -18.23 17.41
CA ILE A 56 -3.13 -17.27 16.84
C ILE A 56 -3.49 -16.18 17.87
N GLU A 57 -3.72 -16.55 19.13
CA GLU A 57 -4.08 -15.62 20.20
C GLU A 57 -3.03 -14.53 20.42
N ARG A 58 -1.73 -14.89 20.36
CA ARG A 58 -0.62 -13.93 20.49
C ARG A 58 -0.49 -13.03 19.27
N ALA A 59 -0.73 -13.57 18.07
CA ALA A 59 -0.78 -12.76 16.87
C ALA A 59 -1.94 -11.74 16.93
N GLN A 60 -3.10 -12.16 17.44
CA GLN A 60 -4.27 -11.31 17.64
C GLN A 60 -4.05 -10.21 18.69
N LEU A 61 -3.24 -10.44 19.73
CA LEU A 61 -2.85 -9.39 20.68
C LEU A 61 -2.06 -8.27 19.99
N ILE A 62 -1.10 -8.62 19.14
CA ILE A 62 -0.30 -7.65 18.38
C ILE A 62 -1.20 -6.90 17.39
N ASP A 63 -2.06 -7.61 16.65
CA ASP A 63 -3.00 -7.02 15.69
C ASP A 63 -3.95 -6.02 16.35
N ARG A 64 -4.58 -6.39 17.49
CA ARG A 64 -5.47 -5.49 18.23
C ARG A 64 -4.77 -4.23 18.70
N TYR A 65 -3.54 -4.35 19.20
CA TYR A 65 -2.76 -3.19 19.63
C TYR A 65 -2.39 -2.29 18.44
N ILE A 66 -2.04 -2.86 17.29
CA ILE A 66 -1.82 -2.11 16.04
C ILE A 66 -3.09 -1.35 15.63
N ASP A 67 -4.25 -2.00 15.70
CA ASP A 67 -5.53 -1.40 15.33
C ASP A 67 -5.92 -0.27 16.31
N GLN A 68 -5.64 -0.42 17.61
CA GLN A 68 -5.79 0.65 18.61
C GLN A 68 -4.88 1.85 18.33
N ILE A 69 -3.60 1.62 17.99
CA ILE A 69 -2.66 2.70 17.64
C ILE A 69 -3.13 3.46 16.40
N ARG A 70 -3.69 2.74 15.42
CA ARG A 70 -4.23 3.33 14.19
C ARG A 70 -5.51 4.12 14.45
N GLY A 71 -6.26 3.75 15.49
CA GLY A 71 -7.55 4.34 15.85
C GLY A 71 -8.65 3.91 14.88
N PRO A 72 -9.94 4.12 15.23
CA PRO A 72 -11.02 4.04 14.25
C PRO A 72 -10.72 5.06 13.15
N ALA A 73 -10.82 4.59 11.90
CA ALA A 73 -10.45 5.31 10.69
C ALA A 73 -10.74 6.80 10.82
N ARG A 74 -9.68 7.61 10.79
CA ARG A 74 -9.73 9.07 10.85
C ARG A 74 -10.31 9.68 9.55
N ARG A 75 -11.29 9.00 8.93
CA ARG A 75 -11.99 9.40 7.69
C ARG A 75 -12.50 10.83 7.77
N GLU A 76 -12.83 11.31 8.98
CA GLU A 76 -13.50 12.58 9.18
C GLU A 76 -12.61 13.82 9.37
N THR A 77 -11.27 13.72 9.52
CA THR A 77 -10.48 14.91 9.94
C THR A 77 -9.26 15.29 9.11
N SER A 78 -8.95 14.60 8.02
CA SER A 78 -7.86 15.06 7.15
C SER A 78 -8.38 16.06 6.12
N ARG A 79 -8.35 17.35 6.48
CA ARG A 79 -8.29 18.52 5.57
C ARG A 79 -7.04 18.51 4.67
N ALA A 80 -6.55 17.33 4.27
CA ALA A 80 -5.47 17.23 3.31
C ALA A 80 -5.97 17.90 2.03
N PRO A 81 -5.27 18.93 1.52
CA PRO A 81 -5.68 19.64 0.33
C PRO A 81 -5.91 18.66 -0.82
N GLU A 82 -6.88 18.99 -1.67
CA GLU A 82 -7.21 18.17 -2.81
C GLU A 82 -5.94 17.94 -3.66
N PRO A 83 -5.57 16.66 -3.91
CA PRO A 83 -4.36 16.37 -4.65
C PRO A 83 -4.49 16.89 -6.08
N SER A 84 -3.41 17.45 -6.64
CA SER A 84 -3.42 17.86 -8.05
C SER A 84 -3.52 16.62 -8.94
N ALA A 85 -4.63 16.48 -9.67
CA ALA A 85 -4.86 15.39 -10.61
C ALA A 85 -4.39 15.69 -12.04
N ARG A 86 -4.23 16.98 -12.37
CA ARG A 86 -3.82 17.41 -13.71
C ARG A 86 -2.31 17.36 -13.83
N GLY A 87 -1.83 16.44 -14.67
CA GLY A 87 -0.42 16.35 -15.07
C GLY A 87 -0.13 17.20 -16.30
N GLN A 88 1.10 17.11 -16.79
CA GLN A 88 1.54 17.68 -18.06
C GLN A 88 0.98 16.90 -19.27
N TYR A 89 0.89 15.57 -19.16
CA TYR A 89 0.49 14.68 -20.25
C TYR A 89 -0.82 13.95 -19.97
N HIS A 90 -1.14 13.68 -18.70
CA HIS A 90 -2.35 12.94 -18.33
C HIS A 90 -3.17 13.67 -17.26
N ASP A 91 -4.49 13.68 -17.42
CA ASP A 91 -5.42 14.12 -16.38
C ASP A 91 -6.01 12.90 -15.66
N LEU A 92 -5.64 12.73 -14.39
CA LEU A 92 -6.11 11.60 -13.60
C LEU A 92 -7.59 11.70 -13.23
N ARG A 93 -8.17 12.92 -13.19
CA ARG A 93 -9.60 13.10 -12.91
C ARG A 93 -10.45 12.57 -14.08
N GLU A 94 -10.02 12.82 -15.31
CA GLU A 94 -10.68 12.31 -16.51
C GLU A 94 -10.64 10.77 -16.55
N ILE A 95 -9.44 10.20 -16.41
CA ILE A 95 -9.24 8.74 -16.40
C ILE A 95 -10.07 8.08 -15.28
N PHE A 96 -10.04 8.65 -14.08
CA PHE A 96 -10.82 8.13 -12.96
C PHE A 96 -12.32 8.19 -13.21
N GLY A 97 -12.83 9.33 -13.72
CA GLY A 97 -14.25 9.51 -14.00
C GLY A 97 -14.79 8.51 -15.02
N GLU A 98 -14.05 8.28 -16.11
CA GLU A 98 -14.39 7.26 -17.11
C GLU A 98 -14.46 5.86 -16.51
N LEU A 99 -13.42 5.45 -15.78
CA LEU A 99 -13.35 4.14 -15.15
C LEU A 99 -14.45 3.97 -14.10
N ASN A 100 -14.73 5.00 -13.31
CA ASN A 100 -15.75 4.95 -12.27
C ASN A 100 -17.13 4.74 -12.88
N GLY A 101 -17.44 5.44 -13.98
CA GLY A 101 -18.68 5.28 -14.70
C GLY A 101 -18.84 3.90 -15.36
N SER A 102 -17.78 3.38 -16.00
CA SER A 102 -17.87 2.14 -16.78
C SER A 102 -17.72 0.85 -15.98
N HIS A 103 -17.01 0.88 -14.84
CA HIS A 103 -16.64 -0.34 -14.10
C HIS A 103 -17.02 -0.33 -12.61
N PHE A 104 -17.38 0.83 -12.05
CA PHE A 104 -17.71 0.96 -10.62
C PHE A 104 -19.10 1.57 -10.38
N GLU A 105 -19.92 1.71 -11.42
CA GLU A 105 -21.29 2.27 -11.32
C GLU A 105 -21.33 3.66 -10.66
N GLY A 106 -20.23 4.42 -10.74
CA GLY A 106 -20.08 5.72 -10.08
C GLY A 106 -19.91 5.67 -8.55
N THR A 107 -19.73 4.48 -7.97
CA THR A 107 -19.69 4.29 -6.50
C THR A 107 -18.31 4.49 -5.88
N CYS A 108 -17.23 4.49 -6.67
CA CYS A 108 -15.87 4.75 -6.19
C CYS A 108 -15.75 6.22 -5.77
N SER A 109 -15.45 6.45 -4.50
CA SER A 109 -15.49 7.78 -3.86
C SER A 109 -14.10 8.36 -3.57
N ALA A 110 -13.04 7.60 -3.84
CA ALA A 110 -11.68 8.05 -3.59
C ALA A 110 -11.34 9.33 -4.35
N ARG A 111 -10.66 10.24 -3.65
CA ARG A 111 -9.95 11.34 -4.28
C ARG A 111 -8.72 10.78 -5.00
N ILE A 112 -8.35 11.39 -6.12
CA ILE A 112 -7.19 10.96 -6.90
C ILE A 112 -6.27 12.13 -7.23
N GLY A 113 -4.95 11.90 -7.17
CA GLY A 113 -4.01 12.80 -7.83
C GLY A 113 -2.57 12.31 -7.83
N TRP A 114 -1.69 13.15 -8.36
CA TRP A 114 -0.26 12.87 -8.44
C TRP A 114 0.39 12.93 -7.06
N SER A 115 1.28 11.98 -6.79
CA SER A 115 2.08 11.99 -5.56
C SER A 115 3.20 13.04 -5.62
N THR A 116 3.55 13.64 -4.48
CA THR A 116 4.61 14.66 -4.34
C THR A 116 6.00 14.06 -4.15
N VAL A 117 6.21 12.79 -4.52
CA VAL A 117 7.47 12.09 -4.25
C VAL A 117 8.59 12.71 -5.10
N ALA A 118 9.69 13.12 -4.43
CA ALA A 118 10.86 13.68 -5.10
C ALA A 118 11.46 12.70 -6.13
N ARG A 119 11.88 13.25 -7.27
CA ARG A 119 12.69 12.55 -8.29
C ARG A 119 13.94 11.95 -7.64
N LYS A 120 14.30 10.72 -8.00
CA LYS A 120 15.53 10.08 -7.46
C LYS A 120 16.32 9.47 -8.60
N SER A 121 17.60 9.83 -8.66
CA SER A 121 18.57 9.40 -9.68
C SER A 121 18.61 7.88 -9.96
N ARG A 122 18.38 7.01 -8.96
CA ARG A 122 18.38 5.55 -9.18
C ARG A 122 17.52 4.78 -8.20
N ARG A 123 16.64 3.91 -8.70
CA ARG A 123 15.81 2.99 -7.91
C ARG A 123 15.86 1.57 -8.47
N ARG A 124 15.71 0.57 -7.60
CA ARG A 124 15.59 -0.86 -8.01
C ARG A 124 14.15 -1.29 -8.29
N SER A 125 13.19 -0.55 -7.74
CA SER A 125 11.76 -0.77 -7.94
C SER A 125 11.02 0.57 -7.82
N ILE A 126 9.84 0.63 -8.40
CA ILE A 126 8.95 1.77 -8.34
C ILE A 126 7.55 1.29 -7.98
N ARG A 127 6.89 2.02 -7.08
CA ARG A 127 5.46 1.85 -6.84
C ARG A 127 4.74 2.86 -7.73
N LEU A 128 3.89 2.35 -8.63
CA LEU A 128 3.23 3.16 -9.65
C LEU A 128 1.97 3.87 -9.14
N GLY A 129 1.27 3.24 -8.19
CA GLY A 129 0.09 3.79 -7.52
C GLY A 129 0.02 3.35 -6.06
N SER A 130 -0.84 4.01 -5.29
CA SER A 130 -1.25 3.53 -3.97
C SER A 130 -2.60 4.11 -3.56
N TYR A 131 -3.47 3.25 -3.04
CA TYR A 131 -4.66 3.62 -2.29
C TYR A 131 -4.38 3.72 -0.79
N CYS A 132 -4.94 4.75 -0.15
CA CYS A 132 -4.91 4.97 1.30
C CYS A 132 -6.33 4.92 1.86
N ASP A 133 -6.69 3.82 2.51
CA ASP A 133 -8.03 3.57 3.02
C ASP A 133 -8.51 4.63 4.02
N ASP A 134 -7.65 5.03 4.96
CA ASP A 134 -7.97 6.05 5.98
C ASP A 134 -8.40 7.40 5.39
N LEU A 135 -7.95 7.72 4.17
CA LEU A 135 -8.12 9.02 3.53
C LEU A 135 -9.04 8.98 2.29
N ALA A 136 -9.50 7.78 1.91
CA ALA A 136 -10.10 7.49 0.61
C ALA A 136 -9.33 8.21 -0.52
N LEU A 137 -8.03 7.89 -0.64
CA LEU A 137 -7.10 8.66 -1.48
C LEU A 137 -6.21 7.75 -2.33
N ILE A 138 -6.36 7.86 -3.64
CA ILE A 138 -5.48 7.30 -4.66
C ILE A 138 -4.37 8.29 -4.98
N ARG A 139 -3.12 7.80 -4.94
CA ARG A 139 -1.95 8.55 -5.38
C ARG A 139 -1.24 7.82 -6.50
N ILE A 140 -1.04 8.51 -7.61
CA ILE A 140 -0.31 7.98 -8.77
C ILE A 140 1.10 8.58 -8.80
N HIS A 141 2.10 7.75 -9.13
CA HIS A 141 3.48 8.20 -9.17
C HIS A 141 3.71 9.10 -10.39
N PRO A 142 4.32 10.29 -10.24
CA PRO A 142 4.47 11.27 -11.33
C PRO A 142 5.41 10.81 -12.45
N ALA A 143 6.10 9.67 -12.28
CA ALA A 143 6.80 8.99 -13.36
C ALA A 143 5.87 8.50 -14.48
N LEU A 144 4.58 8.35 -14.22
CA LEU A 144 3.62 8.00 -15.26
C LEU A 144 3.16 9.23 -16.07
N ASP A 145 3.47 10.45 -15.62
CA ASP A 145 3.13 11.67 -16.33
C ASP A 145 4.23 12.06 -17.33
N GLN A 146 4.37 11.25 -18.37
CA GLN A 146 5.37 11.43 -19.44
C GLN A 146 4.73 11.10 -20.79
N ASP A 147 5.25 11.73 -21.86
CA ASP A 147 4.79 11.57 -23.24
C ASP A 147 4.78 10.11 -23.73
N PHE A 148 5.82 9.34 -23.41
CA PHE A 148 5.97 7.97 -23.86
C PHE A 148 5.10 6.98 -23.07
N VAL A 149 4.52 7.41 -21.94
CA VAL A 149 3.64 6.59 -21.12
C VAL A 149 2.23 6.73 -21.69
N PRO A 150 1.66 5.67 -22.27
CA PRO A 150 0.37 5.77 -22.93
C PRO A 150 -0.77 5.83 -21.91
N ARG A 151 -1.84 6.55 -22.25
CA ARG A 151 -3.02 6.73 -21.40
C ARG A 151 -3.59 5.41 -20.88
N PHE A 152 -3.69 4.37 -21.72
CA PHE A 152 -4.21 3.05 -21.30
C PHE A 152 -3.39 2.43 -20.15
N PHE A 153 -2.08 2.69 -20.10
CA PHE A 153 -1.25 2.16 -19.03
C PHE A 153 -1.50 2.94 -17.73
N VAL A 154 -1.62 4.26 -17.80
CA VAL A 154 -2.01 5.09 -16.64
C VAL A 154 -3.38 4.64 -16.13
N ALA A 155 -4.35 4.45 -17.02
CA ALA A 155 -5.68 3.94 -16.69
C ALA A 155 -5.63 2.57 -16.01
N SER A 156 -4.76 1.65 -16.46
CA SER A 156 -4.59 0.36 -15.80
C SER A 156 -4.10 0.46 -14.35
N VAL A 157 -3.23 1.44 -14.06
CA VAL A 157 -2.74 1.69 -12.69
C VAL A 157 -3.86 2.33 -11.87
N VAL A 158 -4.58 3.31 -12.42
CA VAL A 158 -5.73 3.92 -11.74
C VAL A 158 -6.79 2.88 -11.40
N PHE A 159 -7.14 2.01 -12.36
CA PHE A 159 -8.09 0.92 -12.16
C PHE A 159 -7.67 -0.02 -11.03
N HIS A 160 -6.39 -0.42 -10.99
CA HIS A 160 -5.83 -1.21 -9.89
C HIS A 160 -6.01 -0.51 -8.53
N GLU A 161 -5.76 0.80 -8.48
CA GLU A 161 -5.92 1.57 -7.23
C GLU A 161 -7.39 1.74 -6.81
N MET A 162 -8.32 1.84 -7.76
CA MET A 162 -9.76 1.87 -7.49
C MET A 162 -10.28 0.54 -6.96
N LEU A 163 -9.74 -0.58 -7.45
CA LEU A 163 -10.09 -1.90 -6.92
C LEU A 163 -9.70 -2.05 -5.43
N HIS A 164 -8.67 -1.35 -4.95
CA HIS A 164 -8.34 -1.36 -3.52
C HIS A 164 -9.42 -0.69 -2.67
N GLU A 165 -10.13 0.32 -3.17
CA GLU A 165 -11.27 0.91 -2.47
C GLU A 165 -12.44 -0.08 -2.43
N LYS A 166 -12.73 -0.73 -3.56
CA LYS A 166 -13.86 -1.68 -3.68
C LYS A 166 -13.68 -2.92 -2.80
N HIS A 167 -12.49 -3.54 -2.82
CA HIS A 167 -12.23 -4.80 -2.11
C HIS A 167 -11.73 -4.57 -0.69
N GLY A 168 -11.16 -3.40 -0.39
CA GLY A 168 -10.61 -3.09 0.92
C GLY A 168 -9.54 -4.08 1.37
N LEU A 169 -9.41 -4.25 2.70
CA LEU A 169 -8.53 -5.25 3.30
C LEU A 169 -9.34 -6.49 3.68
N GLU A 170 -9.19 -7.56 2.91
CA GLU A 170 -9.74 -8.87 3.30
C GLU A 170 -8.83 -9.58 4.33
N ARG A 171 -9.37 -10.58 5.03
CA ARG A 171 -8.59 -11.51 5.87
C ARG A 171 -8.81 -12.94 5.38
N ASP A 172 -7.73 -13.71 5.27
CA ASP A 172 -7.81 -15.15 4.96
C ASP A 172 -8.33 -15.97 6.16
N ALA A 173 -8.57 -17.27 5.95
CA ALA A 173 -9.03 -18.18 7.01
C ALA A 173 -8.06 -18.28 8.22
N SER A 174 -6.80 -17.85 8.06
CA SER A 174 -5.82 -17.75 9.14
C SER A 174 -5.78 -16.38 9.82
N GLY A 175 -6.68 -15.47 9.45
CA GLY A 175 -6.78 -14.11 9.96
C GLY A 175 -5.76 -13.12 9.37
N ARG A 176 -4.93 -13.54 8.41
CA ARG A 176 -3.91 -12.69 7.79
C ARG A 176 -4.54 -11.77 6.75
N ARG A 177 -4.09 -10.51 6.72
CA ARG A 177 -4.57 -9.51 5.75
C ARG A 177 -4.17 -9.91 4.33
N VAL A 178 -5.15 -9.90 3.42
CA VAL A 178 -5.00 -10.16 2.00
C VAL A 178 -5.42 -8.91 1.24
N ILE A 179 -4.45 -8.27 0.59
CA ILE A 179 -4.68 -7.03 -0.17
C ILE A 179 -5.17 -7.36 -1.59
N HIS A 180 -4.62 -8.42 -2.19
CA HIS A 180 -5.02 -8.89 -3.51
C HIS A 180 -5.64 -10.28 -3.36
N SER A 181 -6.95 -10.34 -3.13
CA SER A 181 -7.71 -11.59 -3.03
C SER A 181 -7.88 -12.26 -4.41
N ALA A 182 -8.51 -13.44 -4.45
CA ALA A 182 -8.86 -14.06 -5.72
C ALA A 182 -9.89 -13.21 -6.49
N ALA A 183 -10.87 -12.63 -5.77
CA ALA A 183 -11.86 -11.73 -6.32
C ALA A 183 -11.21 -10.46 -6.90
N PHE A 184 -10.31 -9.82 -6.15
CA PHE A 184 -9.53 -8.68 -6.65
C PHE A 184 -8.85 -8.99 -7.98
N ARG A 185 -8.12 -10.12 -8.06
CA ARG A 185 -7.39 -10.50 -9.29
C ARG A 185 -8.31 -10.86 -10.45
N ALA A 186 -9.50 -11.37 -10.18
CA ALA A 186 -10.48 -11.66 -11.21
C ALA A 186 -11.02 -10.36 -11.82
N GLU A 187 -11.36 -9.38 -10.98
CA GLU A 187 -11.84 -8.07 -11.43
C GLU A 187 -10.74 -7.24 -12.10
N GLU A 188 -9.50 -7.34 -11.63
CA GLU A 188 -8.35 -6.69 -12.27
C GLU A 188 -8.21 -7.08 -13.76
N ARG A 189 -8.55 -8.34 -14.10
CA ARG A 189 -8.52 -8.85 -15.47
C ARG A 189 -9.67 -8.33 -16.34
N LEU A 190 -10.69 -7.71 -15.75
CA LEU A 190 -11.80 -7.10 -16.49
C LEU A 190 -11.43 -5.74 -17.08
N PHE A 191 -10.27 -5.18 -16.72
CA PHE A 191 -9.76 -3.98 -17.38
C PHE A 191 -9.58 -4.22 -18.89
N PRO A 192 -10.19 -3.42 -19.78
CA PRO A 192 -10.22 -3.71 -21.22
C PRO A 192 -8.83 -3.95 -21.85
N GLU A 193 -7.82 -3.18 -21.43
CA GLU A 193 -6.45 -3.32 -21.92
C GLU A 193 -5.52 -4.09 -20.97
N PHE A 194 -6.04 -4.96 -20.09
CA PHE A 194 -5.25 -5.68 -19.07
C PHE A 194 -3.99 -6.35 -19.64
N HIS A 195 -4.14 -7.17 -20.68
CA HIS A 195 -3.02 -7.86 -21.31
C HIS A 195 -2.00 -6.90 -21.94
N ARG A 196 -2.50 -5.83 -22.59
CA ARG A 196 -1.67 -4.82 -23.24
C ARG A 196 -0.87 -4.01 -22.21
N ALA A 197 -1.50 -3.62 -21.10
CA ALA A 197 -0.84 -2.98 -19.96
C ALA A 197 0.26 -3.87 -19.38
N ARG A 198 -0.01 -5.17 -19.21
CA ARG A 198 0.97 -6.12 -18.68
C ARG A 198 2.19 -6.29 -19.58
N VAL A 199 1.99 -6.31 -20.90
CA VAL A 199 3.07 -6.33 -21.89
C VAL A 199 3.87 -5.03 -21.86
N TRP A 200 3.17 -3.88 -21.85
CA TRP A 200 3.81 -2.57 -21.80
C TRP A 200 4.68 -2.42 -20.54
N GLU A 201 4.17 -2.80 -19.37
CA GLU A 201 4.89 -2.73 -18.12
C GLU A 201 6.20 -3.52 -18.17
N ARG A 202 6.16 -4.78 -18.60
CA ARG A 202 7.37 -5.61 -18.72
C ARG A 202 8.42 -4.97 -19.64
N ARG A 203 7.96 -4.31 -20.72
CA ARG A 203 8.84 -3.70 -21.71
C ARG A 203 9.41 -2.36 -21.24
N TYR A 204 8.66 -1.53 -20.52
CA TYR A 204 9.04 -0.12 -20.30
C TYR A 204 9.24 0.27 -18.83
N ILE A 205 8.95 -0.59 -17.85
CA ILE A 205 9.09 -0.27 -16.42
C ILE A 205 10.51 0.19 -16.05
N HIS A 206 11.54 -0.34 -16.71
CA HIS A 206 12.93 0.03 -16.44
C HIS A 206 13.21 1.52 -16.75
N ARG A 207 12.51 2.12 -17.73
CA ARG A 207 12.61 3.55 -18.04
C ARG A 207 12.01 4.43 -16.95
N LEU A 208 11.09 3.89 -16.15
CA LEU A 208 10.47 4.61 -15.03
C LEU A 208 11.35 4.59 -13.77
N LEU A 209 12.37 3.73 -13.70
CA LEU A 209 13.27 3.62 -12.54
C LEU A 209 14.30 4.75 -12.43
N SER A 210 14.51 5.50 -13.52
CA SER A 210 15.43 6.64 -13.62
C SER A 210 14.73 8.01 -13.51
N TYR A 211 13.46 8.04 -13.09
CA TYR A 211 12.64 9.26 -12.93
C TYR A 211 13.01 10.13 -11.73
#